data_AF-A0A7V9IDN5-F1
#
_entry.id   AF-A0A7V9IDN5-F1
#
_cell.length_a   1.000
_cell.length_b   1.000
_cell.length_c   1.000
_cell.angle_alpha   90.00
_cell.angle_beta   90.00
_cell.angle_gamma   90.00
#
_symmetry.space_group_name_H-M   'P 1'
#
loop_
_entity.id
_entity.type
_entity.pdbx_description
1 polymer ?
#
loop_
_entity_poly.entity_id
_entity_poly.type
_entity_poly.pdbx_seq_one_letter_code
_entity_poly.pdbx_strand_id
1 'polypeptide(L)'
;MLMLDYLEEGRMMTWAEVSEVHRSRNGIYHRRGRLVSLLTDFGRINRCYPDFVGNSPEVIHYTGSGRRGDQKLDAANEALHSAIGLGHAVPLFNKLGVNRWEFLGMWRVASSIYVREEGEDRMVWKFELRKV
;
A
#
# COMPACT_ATOMS: atom_id res chain seq x y z
N MET A 1 2.54 -20.26 -11.23
CA MET A 1 2.31 -20.66 -9.82
C MET A 1 3.08 -19.65 -8.99
N LEU A 2 2.39 -18.67 -8.39
CA LEU A 2 3.06 -17.49 -7.84
C LEU A 2 3.63 -17.81 -6.46
N MET A 3 4.89 -17.45 -6.24
CA MET A 3 5.66 -17.60 -4.98
C MET A 3 4.90 -17.16 -3.71
N LEU A 4 3.85 -16.33 -3.86
CA LEU A 4 3.06 -15.74 -2.78
C LEU A 4 2.10 -16.71 -2.09
N ASP A 5 1.62 -17.76 -2.78
CA ASP A 5 0.60 -18.67 -2.23
C ASP A 5 1.12 -19.51 -1.03
N TYR A 6 2.44 -19.52 -0.84
CA TYR A 6 3.14 -20.23 0.25
C TYR A 6 3.83 -19.29 1.25
N LEU A 7 3.67 -17.98 1.09
CA LEU A 7 4.24 -17.04 2.06
C LEU A 7 3.32 -16.93 3.26
N GLU A 8 3.87 -17.26 4.43
CA GLU A 8 3.21 -16.98 5.70
C GLU A 8 3.34 -15.50 6.05
N GLU A 9 2.28 -14.93 6.60
CA GLU A 9 2.32 -13.59 7.18
C GLU A 9 3.38 -13.50 8.28
N GLY A 10 4.03 -12.34 8.39
CA GLY A 10 5.16 -12.12 9.29
C GLY A 10 6.48 -12.67 8.74
N ARG A 11 6.47 -13.32 7.57
CA ARG A 11 7.72 -13.74 6.92
C ARG A 11 8.61 -12.53 6.65
N MET A 12 9.82 -12.62 7.17
CA MET A 12 10.89 -11.67 6.90
C MET A 12 11.46 -11.89 5.50
N MET A 13 11.64 -10.79 4.77
CA MET A 13 12.08 -10.76 3.38
C MET A 13 13.15 -9.70 3.17
N THR A 14 14.03 -9.96 2.21
CA THR A 14 14.99 -9.01 1.65
C THR A 14 14.33 -8.16 0.56
N TRP A 15 14.97 -7.05 0.17
CA TRP A 15 14.51 -6.29 -0.99
C TRP A 15 14.55 -7.14 -2.27
N ALA A 16 15.53 -8.03 -2.42
CA ALA A 16 15.62 -8.92 -3.58
C ALA A 16 14.34 -9.76 -3.72
N GLU A 17 13.91 -10.43 -2.64
CA GLU A 17 12.68 -11.23 -2.62
C GLU A 17 11.42 -10.37 -2.84
N VAL A 18 11.31 -9.22 -2.17
CA VAL A 18 10.17 -8.30 -2.38
C VAL A 18 10.09 -7.83 -3.83
N SER A 19 11.25 -7.52 -4.45
CA SER A 19 11.32 -6.96 -5.79
C SER A 19 10.95 -7.93 -6.91
N GLU A 20 10.90 -9.24 -6.65
CA GLU A 20 10.35 -10.22 -7.60
C GLU A 20 8.87 -9.94 -7.92
N VAL A 21 8.15 -9.44 -6.90
CA VAL A 21 6.73 -9.10 -6.95
C VAL A 21 6.53 -7.59 -7.10
N HIS A 22 7.10 -6.80 -6.18
CA HIS A 22 6.93 -5.34 -6.12
C HIS A 22 8.08 -4.64 -6.85
N ARG A 23 7.90 -4.42 -8.16
CA ARG A 23 8.97 -3.97 -9.07
C ARG A 23 9.16 -2.44 -9.11
N SER A 24 8.80 -1.75 -8.03
CA SER A 24 8.83 -0.28 -7.95
C SER A 24 9.41 0.18 -6.62
N ARG A 25 10.10 1.32 -6.60
CA ARG A 25 10.54 1.95 -5.33
C ARG A 25 9.44 2.75 -4.65
N ASN A 26 8.31 2.97 -5.33
CA ASN A 26 7.14 3.66 -4.79
C ASN A 26 6.26 2.70 -3.97
N GLY A 27 5.44 3.27 -3.08
CA GLY A 27 4.52 2.49 -2.24
C GLY A 27 3.54 1.66 -3.07
N ILE A 28 3.12 2.16 -4.23
CA ILE A 28 2.14 1.50 -5.09
C ILE A 28 2.85 0.94 -6.32
N TYR A 29 2.68 -0.35 -6.59
CA TYR A 29 3.08 -0.97 -7.85
C TYR A 29 1.83 -1.44 -8.60
N HIS A 30 1.73 -0.96 -9.84
CA HIS A 30 0.66 -1.30 -10.76
C HIS A 30 1.25 -1.62 -12.13
N ARG A 31 0.52 -2.39 -12.94
CA ARG A 31 0.91 -2.74 -14.30
C ARG A 31 -0.31 -2.68 -15.21
N ARG A 32 -0.24 -1.85 -16.26
CA ARG A 32 -1.34 -1.63 -17.21
C ARG A 32 -2.66 -1.25 -16.48
N GLY A 33 -2.57 -0.31 -15.53
CA GLY A 33 -3.70 0.17 -14.73
C GLY A 33 -4.18 -0.78 -13.60
N ARG A 34 -3.70 -2.03 -13.55
CA ARG A 34 -4.06 -2.98 -12.50
C ARG A 34 -3.11 -2.91 -11.32
N LEU A 35 -3.63 -2.76 -10.10
CA LEU A 35 -2.87 -2.86 -8.86
C LEU A 35 -2.24 -4.25 -8.71
N VAL A 36 -0.94 -4.30 -8.41
CA VAL A 36 -0.18 -5.56 -8.29
C VAL A 36 0.27 -5.80 -6.86
N SER A 37 0.82 -4.81 -6.17
CA SER A 37 1.33 -4.93 -4.81
C SER A 37 1.52 -3.58 -4.14
N LEU A 38 1.62 -3.59 -2.81
CA LEU A 38 1.75 -2.40 -1.98
C LEU A 38 2.95 -2.51 -1.03
N LEU A 39 3.57 -1.37 -0.74
CA LEU A 39 4.52 -1.19 0.34
C LEU A 39 3.97 -0.18 1.34
N THR A 40 4.22 -0.43 2.62
CA THR A 40 4.05 0.55 3.69
C THR A 40 5.29 0.58 4.57
N ASP A 41 5.45 1.64 5.35
CA ASP A 41 6.38 1.70 6.47
C ASP A 41 5.69 2.22 7.75
N PHE A 42 4.36 2.35 7.72
CA PHE A 42 3.53 2.95 8.77
C PHE A 42 4.07 4.29 9.28
N GLY A 43 4.64 5.11 8.39
CA GLY A 43 5.23 6.40 8.72
C GLY A 43 6.51 6.33 9.57
N ARG A 44 7.03 5.12 9.87
CA ARG A 44 8.21 4.93 10.74
C ARG A 44 9.48 5.43 10.08
N ILE A 45 9.60 5.27 8.76
CA ILE A 45 10.77 5.73 8.00
C ILE A 45 10.42 7.02 7.26
N ASN A 46 9.24 7.09 6.63
CA ASN A 46 8.79 8.25 5.89
C ASN A 46 7.54 8.89 6.50
N ARG A 47 7.75 9.88 7.36
CA ARG A 47 6.68 10.56 8.12
C ARG A 47 5.61 11.25 7.27
N CYS A 48 5.86 11.52 5.98
CA CYS A 48 4.89 12.17 5.08
C CYS A 48 3.72 11.27 4.64
N TYR A 49 3.73 10.00 5.07
CA TYR A 49 2.62 9.06 4.89
C TYR A 49 2.33 8.36 6.22
N PRO A 50 1.37 8.86 7.01
CA PRO A 50 0.97 8.20 8.25
C PRO A 50 -0.02 7.10 7.89
N ASP A 51 0.43 6.03 7.25
CA ASP A 51 -0.39 4.82 7.17
C ASP A 51 -0.56 4.28 8.60
N PHE A 52 -1.78 3.85 8.95
CA PHE A 52 -2.04 3.32 10.29
C PHE A 52 -2.99 2.14 10.25
N VAL A 53 -2.81 1.25 11.22
CA VAL A 53 -3.76 0.18 11.50
C VAL A 53 -5.01 0.82 12.10
N GLY A 54 -6.18 0.49 11.55
CA GLY A 54 -7.47 0.98 12.04
C GLY A 54 -7.86 0.33 13.36
N ASN A 55 -9.15 0.22 13.62
CA ASN A 55 -9.68 -0.34 14.88
C ASN A 55 -9.37 -1.84 15.09
N SER A 56 -8.82 -2.52 14.08
CA SER A 56 -8.43 -3.93 14.12
C SER A 56 -7.19 -4.17 13.24
N PRO A 57 -6.42 -5.24 13.47
CA PRO A 57 -5.29 -5.61 12.62
C PRO A 57 -5.69 -6.03 11.20
N GLU A 58 -6.99 -6.11 10.90
CA GLU A 58 -7.53 -6.47 9.58
C GLU A 58 -7.85 -5.24 8.71
N VAL A 59 -7.64 -4.04 9.25
CA VAL A 59 -7.93 -2.77 8.56
C VAL A 59 -6.68 -1.89 8.58
N ILE A 60 -6.26 -1.42 7.40
CA ILE A 60 -5.20 -0.41 7.27
C ILE A 60 -5.76 0.80 6.52
N HIS A 61 -5.50 1.98 7.05
CA HIS A 61 -5.71 3.23 6.31
C HIS A 61 -4.43 3.58 5.58
N TYR A 62 -4.48 3.48 4.26
CA TYR A 62 -3.34 3.64 3.36
C TYR A 62 -3.42 4.98 2.64
N THR A 63 -2.34 5.76 2.67
CA THR A 63 -2.31 7.08 2.01
C THR A 63 -1.90 6.94 0.54
N GLY A 64 -2.58 7.65 -0.36
CA GLY A 64 -2.31 7.62 -1.79
C GLY A 64 -0.94 8.18 -2.20
N SER A 65 -0.61 8.03 -3.49
CA SER A 65 0.56 8.61 -4.15
C SER A 65 0.49 10.14 -4.19
N GLY A 66 1.66 10.77 -4.06
CA GLY A 66 1.85 12.22 -4.14
C GLY A 66 2.36 12.79 -2.81
N ARG A 67 3.59 13.30 -2.80
CA ARG A 67 4.28 13.75 -1.58
C ARG A 67 4.12 15.23 -1.25
N ARG A 68 3.63 16.03 -2.21
CA ARG A 68 3.60 17.49 -2.11
C ARG A 68 2.35 18.01 -2.81
N GLY A 69 1.72 19.00 -2.19
CA GLY A 69 0.47 19.60 -2.67
C GLY A 69 -0.68 18.59 -2.72
N ASP A 70 -1.78 19.01 -3.30
CA ASP A 70 -2.96 18.18 -3.48
C ASP A 70 -2.63 16.94 -4.32
N GLN A 71 -2.93 15.77 -3.77
CA GLN A 71 -2.76 14.51 -4.48
C GLN A 71 -3.72 14.46 -5.67
N LYS A 72 -3.20 14.01 -6.80
CA LYS A 72 -3.96 13.86 -8.05
C LYS A 72 -4.43 12.43 -8.20
N LEU A 73 -5.45 12.22 -9.03
CA LEU A 73 -5.78 10.88 -9.53
C LEU A 73 -4.78 10.48 -10.63
N ASP A 74 -3.51 10.31 -10.23
CA ASP A 74 -2.45 9.79 -11.11
C ASP A 74 -2.63 8.29 -11.35
N ALA A 75 -1.80 7.71 -12.23
CA ALA A 75 -1.94 6.29 -12.59
C ALA A 75 -1.81 5.32 -11.40
N ALA A 76 -1.14 5.72 -10.31
CA ALA A 76 -1.01 4.90 -9.12
C ALA A 76 -2.28 4.97 -8.24
N ASN A 77 -2.80 6.18 -8.00
CA ASN A 77 -4.05 6.38 -7.28
C ASN A 77 -5.25 5.82 -8.07
N GLU A 78 -5.25 5.95 -9.40
CA GLU A 78 -6.27 5.36 -10.28
C GLU A 78 -6.25 3.82 -10.20
N ALA A 79 -5.08 3.19 -10.09
CA ALA A 79 -4.98 1.75 -9.90
C ALA A 79 -5.56 1.28 -8.56
N LEU A 80 -5.37 2.05 -7.48
CA LEU A 80 -6.01 1.79 -6.19
C LEU A 80 -7.53 1.94 -6.27
N HIS A 81 -8.03 3.02 -6.89
CA HIS A 81 -9.47 3.22 -7.11
C HIS A 81 -10.10 2.09 -7.92
N SER A 82 -9.46 1.69 -9.02
CA SER A 82 -9.93 0.61 -9.87
C SER A 82 -9.99 -0.73 -9.11
N ALA A 83 -9.06 -0.95 -8.17
CA ALA A 83 -9.03 -2.16 -7.36
C ALA A 83 -10.23 -2.29 -6.42
N ILE A 84 -10.90 -1.18 -6.04
CA ILE A 84 -12.13 -1.22 -5.23
C ILE A 84 -13.22 -2.00 -5.95
N GLY A 85 -13.46 -1.69 -7.23
CA GLY A 85 -14.50 -2.34 -8.03
C GLY A 85 -14.16 -3.78 -8.41
N LEU A 86 -12.87 -4.09 -8.59
CA LEU A 86 -12.40 -5.44 -8.93
C LEU A 86 -12.37 -6.39 -7.72
N GLY A 87 -12.17 -5.84 -6.51
CA GLY A 87 -12.12 -6.60 -5.26
C GLY A 87 -10.98 -7.61 -5.16
N HIS A 88 -9.99 -7.59 -6.06
CA HIS A 88 -8.90 -8.55 -6.06
C HIS A 88 -7.90 -8.25 -4.94
N ALA A 89 -7.35 -9.30 -4.35
CA ALA A 89 -6.33 -9.18 -3.31
C ALA A 89 -4.93 -8.99 -3.93
N VAL A 90 -4.10 -8.20 -3.25
CA VAL A 90 -2.69 -7.95 -3.58
C VAL A 90 -1.83 -8.10 -2.33
N PRO A 91 -0.56 -8.53 -2.46
CA PRO A 91 0.36 -8.60 -1.34
C PRO A 91 0.73 -7.20 -0.83
N LEU A 92 0.84 -7.07 0.49
CA LEU A 92 1.34 -5.88 1.18
C LEU A 92 2.63 -6.22 1.91
N PHE A 93 3.65 -5.37 1.76
CA PHE A 93 4.93 -5.52 2.43
C PHE A 93 5.25 -4.31 3.32
N ASN A 94 5.69 -4.57 4.55
CA ASN A 94 6.06 -3.56 5.51
C ASN A 94 7.57 -3.38 5.55
N LYS A 95 8.05 -2.14 5.39
CA LYS A 95 9.46 -1.81 5.49
C LYS A 95 9.85 -1.60 6.95
N LEU A 96 10.61 -2.55 7.51
CA LEU A 96 11.13 -2.44 8.87
C LEU A 96 12.52 -1.78 8.93
N GLY A 97 13.26 -1.75 7.82
CA GLY A 97 14.61 -1.19 7.76
C GLY A 97 15.30 -1.39 6.41
N VAL A 98 16.59 -1.07 6.33
CA VAL A 98 17.41 -1.39 5.14
C VAL A 98 17.44 -2.90 4.96
N ASN A 99 17.02 -3.37 3.78
CA ASN A 99 16.94 -4.79 3.41
C ASN A 99 16.12 -5.66 4.38
N ARG A 100 15.24 -5.06 5.18
CA ARG A 100 14.40 -5.76 6.15
C ARG A 100 12.94 -5.42 5.89
N TRP A 101 12.23 -6.37 5.32
CA TRP A 101 10.82 -6.28 4.96
C TRP A 101 10.04 -7.42 5.61
N GLU A 102 8.76 -7.20 5.82
CA GLU A 102 7.84 -8.18 6.38
C GLU A 102 6.65 -8.32 5.44
N PHE A 103 6.26 -9.55 5.13
CA PHE A 103 5.04 -9.82 4.39
C PHE A 103 3.83 -9.73 5.31
N LEU A 104 2.88 -8.83 5.02
CA LEU A 104 1.68 -8.61 5.82
C LEU A 104 0.47 -9.43 5.32
N GLY A 105 0.68 -10.36 4.40
CA GLY A 105 -0.41 -11.13 3.78
C GLY A 105 -1.04 -10.43 2.59
N MET A 106 -2.24 -10.90 2.24
CA MET A 106 -3.01 -10.46 1.09
C MET A 106 -4.12 -9.48 1.51
N TRP A 107 -4.25 -8.39 0.77
CA TRP A 107 -5.14 -7.28 1.10
C TRP A 107 -5.92 -6.83 -0.11
N ARG A 108 -7.16 -6.40 0.10
CA ARG A 108 -7.99 -5.76 -0.93
C ARG A 108 -8.24 -4.29 -0.57
N VAL A 109 -8.39 -3.45 -1.59
CA VAL A 109 -8.84 -2.06 -1.40
C VAL A 109 -10.35 -2.07 -1.26
N ALA A 110 -10.87 -1.59 -0.13
CA ALA A 110 -12.29 -1.64 0.20
C ALA A 110 -13.01 -0.33 -0.12
N SER A 111 -12.37 0.81 0.13
CA SER A 111 -12.95 2.13 -0.08
C SER A 111 -11.87 3.20 -0.23
N SER A 112 -12.28 4.41 -0.59
CA SER A 112 -11.41 5.58 -0.73
C SER A 112 -12.16 6.86 -0.39
N ILE A 113 -11.46 7.81 0.21
CA ILE A 113 -11.93 9.18 0.44
C ILE A 113 -10.86 10.18 0.04
N TYR A 114 -11.27 11.36 -0.43
CA TYR A 114 -10.39 12.49 -0.71
C TYR A 114 -10.62 13.57 0.33
N VAL A 115 -9.65 13.77 1.22
CA VAL A 115 -9.82 14.57 2.43
C VAL A 115 -8.70 15.60 2.57
N ARG A 116 -9.00 16.71 3.24
CA ARG A 116 -7.98 17.70 3.61
C ARG A 116 -7.21 17.21 4.83
N GLU A 117 -5.89 17.19 4.76
CA GLU A 117 -4.98 16.85 5.85
C GLU A 117 -4.55 18.14 6.56
N GLU A 118 -5.05 18.37 7.77
CA GLU A 118 -4.93 19.66 8.48
C GLU A 118 -3.48 20.08 8.77
N GLY A 119 -2.57 19.12 8.95
CA GLY A 119 -1.16 19.41 9.26
C GLY A 119 -0.33 19.96 8.09
N GLU A 120 -0.69 19.61 6.85
CA GLU A 120 0.03 20.04 5.63
C GLU A 120 -0.82 20.95 4.73
N ASP A 121 -2.05 21.26 5.13
CA ASP A 121 -3.05 22.01 4.37
C ASP A 121 -3.18 21.59 2.90
N ARG A 122 -3.32 20.29 2.68
CA ARG A 122 -3.41 19.69 1.34
C ARG A 122 -4.47 18.61 1.27
N MET A 123 -4.95 18.32 0.07
CA MET A 123 -5.87 17.22 -0.20
C MET A 123 -5.10 15.90 -0.43
N VAL A 124 -5.52 14.84 0.25
CA VAL A 124 -4.91 13.51 0.18
C VAL A 124 -5.96 12.43 -0.05
N TRP A 125 -5.59 11.41 -0.82
CA TRP A 125 -6.37 10.20 -0.90
C TRP A 125 -6.06 9.29 0.29
N LYS A 126 -7.11 8.83 0.96
CA LYS A 126 -7.02 7.77 1.98
C LYS A 126 -7.82 6.57 1.49
N PHE A 127 -7.18 5.42 1.46
CA PHE A 127 -7.76 4.15 1.05
C PHE A 127 -7.89 3.24 2.26
N GLU A 128 -9.04 2.59 2.41
CA GLU A 128 -9.19 1.53 3.39
C GLU A 128 -8.77 0.21 2.74
N LEU A 129 -7.76 -0.44 3.31
CA LEU A 129 -7.37 -1.80 2.97
C LEU A 129 -7.99 -2.76 3.98
N ARG A 130 -8.52 -3.87 3.47
CA ARG A 130 -9.00 -4.99 4.30
C ARG A 130 -8.23 -6.24 4.00
N LYS A 131 -7.89 -6.96 5.06
CA LYS A 131 -7.27 -8.27 4.97
C LYS A 131 -8.23 -9.28 4.33
N VAL A 132 -7.67 -10.27 3.63
CA VAL A 132 -8.40 -11.38 3.00
C VAL A 132 -8.17 -12.67 3.76
#